data_AF-A0A956DCD1-F1
#
_entry.id   AF-A0A956DCD1-F1
#
_cell.length_a   1.000
_cell.length_b   1.000
_cell.length_c   1.000
_cell.angle_alpha   90.00
_cell.angle_beta   90.00
_cell.angle_gamma   90.00
#
_symmetry.space_group_name_H-M   'P 1'
#
loop_
_entity.id
_entity.type
_entity.pdbx_description
1 polymer ?
#
loop_
_entity_poly.entity_id
_entity_poly.type
_entity_poly.pdbx_seq_one_letter_code
_entity_poly.pdbx_strand_id
1 'polypeptide(L)'
;VETYVPWSVHEVECTDGVPTFDFGERDPRRDLATFLDLAAEEDLLVFLRPGPHINAELTGFGLPPRVLDDPEVQARTPRGNPVVLYFPPHMFAVPSHASEAYREHTAQWLEAVGEIVAPRRWPDGPVVLMQIDNELGFFFRSGPFCQDYHDDSVALWHSFLQARHGDLDGVRRAHRATYATWSDASPPSRFAGDLEGDDRHGELARQLDWAAFAEHLHVDFTKHLRRRFDRAGLGELPTIHNVSVGEGGAPVSVASLGEAVDLVGLDYYHPTREQRTIKRRTLYLAGTAPTVYAPELGVGAPPWFTPLAHDDSLVTAMTACAYGLRGFNLYMAVDRDRWYGAPIDVTGHARHEATAWRRFLSALETAGFHRGTRQARVALQWPREYQRLSRATHLLGTVSNAVLEAIGGTPVELCRADALGFSQPIQHAWWDELARMAAALTAAQVPYVYVDSEAPIERYEGY
;
A
#
# COMPACT_ATOMS: atom_id res chain seq x y z
N VAL A 1 -16.45 -12.96 5.15
CA VAL A 1 -16.29 -12.75 3.70
C VAL A 1 -15.60 -11.41 3.48
N GLU A 2 -14.68 -11.33 2.52
CA GLU A 2 -14.09 -10.07 2.06
C GLU A 2 -14.58 -9.80 0.63
N THR A 3 -14.91 -8.55 0.32
CA THR A 3 -15.30 -8.15 -1.03
C THR A 3 -14.95 -6.70 -1.33
N TYR A 4 -14.63 -6.46 -2.59
CA TYR A 4 -14.53 -5.12 -3.15
C TYR A 4 -15.90 -4.57 -3.55
N VAL A 5 -16.00 -3.24 -3.64
CA VAL A 5 -17.10 -2.53 -4.31
C VAL A 5 -16.49 -1.66 -5.43
N PRO A 6 -16.43 -2.14 -6.68
CA PRO A 6 -15.76 -1.43 -7.76
C PRO A 6 -16.56 -0.22 -8.24
N TRP A 7 -16.02 0.99 -8.09
CA TRP A 7 -16.68 2.22 -8.52
C TRP A 7 -17.08 2.16 -10.01
N SER A 8 -16.20 1.70 -10.89
CA SER A 8 -16.46 1.56 -12.33
C SER A 8 -17.57 0.56 -12.68
N VAL A 9 -17.92 -0.34 -11.77
CA VAL A 9 -19.04 -1.26 -11.97
C VAL A 9 -20.35 -0.60 -11.58
N HIS A 10 -20.37 0.19 -10.51
CA HIS A 10 -21.57 0.79 -9.94
C HIS A 10 -21.92 2.15 -10.56
N GLU A 11 -20.94 2.92 -11.03
CA GLU A 11 -21.23 4.16 -11.76
C GLU A 11 -21.60 3.84 -13.21
N VAL A 12 -22.86 4.05 -13.57
CA VAL A 12 -23.40 3.66 -14.87
C VAL A 12 -23.44 4.80 -15.87
N GLU A 13 -23.69 6.02 -15.40
CA GLU A 13 -23.87 7.22 -16.21
C GLU A 13 -23.34 8.45 -15.46
N CYS A 14 -22.97 9.49 -16.20
CA CYS A 14 -22.69 10.81 -15.62
C CYS A 14 -23.27 11.87 -16.57
N THR A 15 -24.20 12.68 -16.08
CA THR A 15 -24.88 13.72 -16.85
C THR A 15 -24.64 15.05 -16.18
N ASP A 16 -24.13 16.04 -16.94
CA ASP A 16 -23.82 17.38 -16.43
C ASP A 16 -22.93 17.38 -15.16
N GLY A 17 -21.99 16.44 -15.09
CA GLY A 17 -21.07 16.28 -13.95
C GLY A 17 -21.65 15.53 -12.75
N VAL A 18 -22.90 15.07 -12.82
CA VAL A 18 -23.55 14.31 -11.74
C VAL A 18 -23.53 12.81 -12.07
N PRO A 19 -22.83 11.98 -11.27
CA PRO A 19 -22.81 10.54 -11.46
C PRO A 19 -24.15 9.90 -11.06
N THR A 20 -24.56 8.87 -11.81
CA THR A 20 -25.65 7.98 -11.47
C THR A 20 -25.07 6.61 -11.12
N PHE A 21 -25.44 6.12 -9.93
CA PHE A 21 -25.01 4.83 -9.43
C PHE A 21 -26.14 3.79 -9.55
N ASP A 22 -25.77 2.54 -9.73
CA ASP A 22 -26.65 1.38 -9.76
C ASP A 22 -26.19 0.40 -8.68
N PHE A 23 -27.05 0.20 -7.68
CA PHE A 23 -26.86 -0.74 -6.58
C PHE A 23 -27.93 -1.84 -6.62
N GLY A 24 -28.32 -2.26 -7.83
CA GLY A 24 -29.25 -3.36 -8.05
C GLY A 24 -30.52 -2.97 -8.81
N GLU A 25 -30.78 -1.68 -8.98
CA GLU A 25 -31.99 -1.18 -9.65
C GLU A 25 -32.02 -1.51 -11.15
N ARG A 26 -30.87 -1.52 -11.82
CA ARG A 26 -30.75 -1.86 -13.24
C ARG A 26 -30.15 -3.24 -13.48
N ASP A 27 -29.15 -3.65 -12.70
CA ASP A 27 -28.54 -4.99 -12.76
C ASP A 27 -28.48 -5.62 -11.35
N PRO A 28 -29.21 -6.71 -11.09
CA PRO A 28 -29.26 -7.33 -9.76
C PRO A 28 -27.90 -7.85 -9.28
N ARG A 29 -26.90 -8.03 -10.16
CA ARG A 29 -25.54 -8.42 -9.77
C ARG A 29 -24.78 -7.30 -9.04
N ARG A 30 -25.30 -6.06 -9.09
CA ARG A 30 -24.76 -4.89 -8.38
C ARG A 30 -25.46 -4.62 -7.07
N ASP A 31 -26.35 -5.51 -6.65
CA ASP A 31 -27.11 -5.34 -5.41
C ASP A 31 -26.24 -5.61 -4.17
N LEU A 32 -25.50 -4.57 -3.78
CA LEU A 32 -24.64 -4.59 -2.60
C LEU A 32 -25.47 -4.74 -1.32
N ALA A 33 -26.66 -4.13 -1.26
CA ALA A 33 -27.54 -4.21 -0.11
C ALA A 33 -27.94 -5.67 0.16
N THR A 34 -28.47 -6.35 -0.85
CA THR A 34 -28.87 -7.76 -0.77
C THR A 34 -27.66 -8.66 -0.51
N PHE A 35 -26.50 -8.42 -1.13
CA PHE A 35 -25.31 -9.22 -0.85
C PHE A 35 -24.90 -9.15 0.63
N LEU A 36 -24.91 -7.95 1.22
CA LEU A 36 -24.58 -7.77 2.61
C LEU A 36 -25.64 -8.40 3.52
N ASP A 37 -26.94 -8.25 3.21
CA ASP A 37 -28.01 -8.87 3.99
C ASP A 37 -27.90 -10.41 3.97
N LEU A 38 -27.60 -11.00 2.81
CA LEU A 38 -27.33 -12.44 2.69
C LEU A 38 -26.12 -12.88 3.52
N ALA A 39 -25.05 -12.07 3.56
CA ALA A 39 -23.90 -12.39 4.41
C ALA A 39 -24.30 -12.42 5.90
N ALA A 40 -25.16 -11.51 6.35
CA ALA A 40 -25.72 -11.56 7.71
C ALA A 40 -26.62 -12.78 7.94
N GLU A 41 -27.48 -13.14 6.97
CA GLU A 41 -28.34 -14.34 7.06
C GLU A 41 -27.53 -15.65 7.19
N GLU A 42 -26.32 -15.67 6.61
CA GLU A 42 -25.38 -16.81 6.66
C GLU A 42 -24.36 -16.70 7.82
N ASP A 43 -24.58 -15.81 8.80
CA ASP A 43 -23.70 -15.57 9.95
C ASP A 43 -22.25 -15.19 9.57
N LEU A 44 -22.05 -14.56 8.40
CA LEU A 44 -20.75 -14.12 7.90
C LEU A 44 -20.50 -12.64 8.22
N LEU A 45 -19.39 -12.37 8.91
CA LEU A 45 -18.85 -11.02 9.01
C LEU A 45 -18.26 -10.57 7.68
N VAL A 46 -18.41 -9.28 7.35
CA VAL A 46 -17.96 -8.67 6.10
C VAL A 46 -16.79 -7.72 6.35
N PHE A 47 -15.69 -7.96 5.64
CA PHE A 47 -14.63 -7.00 5.40
C PHE A 47 -14.86 -6.34 4.03
N LEU A 48 -15.25 -5.06 4.01
CA LEU A 48 -15.64 -4.35 2.79
C LEU A 48 -14.53 -3.43 2.26
N ARG A 49 -14.27 -3.45 0.96
CA ARG A 49 -13.21 -2.64 0.33
C ARG A 49 -13.80 -1.79 -0.80
N PRO A 50 -14.36 -0.60 -0.49
CA PRO A 50 -15.05 0.21 -1.49
C PRO A 50 -14.13 1.07 -2.38
N GLY A 51 -12.82 0.99 -2.21
CA GLY A 51 -11.87 1.78 -2.98
C GLY A 51 -11.63 3.18 -2.39
N PRO A 52 -11.47 4.22 -3.23
CA PRO A 52 -11.90 4.34 -4.63
C PRO A 52 -11.06 3.52 -5.63
N HIS A 53 -9.75 3.39 -5.39
CA HIS A 53 -8.91 2.46 -6.13
C HIS A 53 -8.96 1.08 -5.46
N ILE A 54 -9.21 0.02 -6.25
CA ILE A 54 -9.29 -1.36 -5.72
C ILE A 54 -8.33 -2.34 -6.40
N ASN A 55 -7.70 -1.95 -7.51
CA ASN A 55 -6.98 -2.87 -8.40
C ASN A 55 -7.87 -4.05 -8.82
N ALA A 56 -7.81 -5.16 -8.06
CA ALA A 56 -8.57 -6.38 -8.24
C ALA A 56 -8.49 -6.93 -9.67
N GLU A 57 -7.42 -6.60 -10.41
CA GLU A 57 -7.24 -6.93 -11.81
C GLU A 57 -8.38 -6.43 -12.72
N LEU A 58 -9.12 -5.42 -12.27
CA LEU A 58 -10.12 -4.75 -13.07
C LEU A 58 -9.48 -3.68 -13.95
N THR A 59 -10.11 -3.44 -15.09
CA THR A 59 -9.69 -2.36 -15.99
C THR A 59 -9.82 -1.01 -15.28
N GLY A 60 -8.82 -0.14 -15.41
CA GLY A 60 -8.78 1.13 -14.68
C GLY A 60 -8.65 0.97 -13.16
N PHE A 61 -8.33 -0.24 -12.69
CA PHE A 61 -8.24 -0.59 -11.27
C PHE A 61 -9.50 -0.25 -10.46
N GLY A 62 -10.65 -0.38 -11.11
CA GLY A 62 -11.96 -0.09 -10.51
C GLY A 62 -12.41 1.36 -10.62
N LEU A 63 -11.65 2.26 -11.25
CA LEU A 63 -12.02 3.65 -11.45
C LEU A 63 -12.82 3.83 -12.76
N PRO A 64 -13.87 4.68 -12.80
CA PRO A 64 -14.63 4.93 -14.02
C PRO A 64 -13.78 5.62 -15.10
N PRO A 65 -13.98 5.32 -16.40
CA PRO A 65 -13.25 5.97 -17.48
C PRO A 65 -13.31 7.50 -17.44
N ARG A 66 -14.46 8.10 -17.12
CA ARG A 66 -14.60 9.56 -17.04
C ARG A 66 -13.63 10.21 -16.03
N VAL A 67 -13.28 9.51 -14.95
CA VAL A 67 -12.38 10.01 -13.91
C VAL A 67 -10.93 9.89 -14.39
N LEU A 68 -10.61 8.79 -15.07
CA LEU A 68 -9.28 8.56 -15.63
C LEU A 68 -8.98 9.48 -16.82
N ASP A 69 -9.99 9.81 -17.60
CA ASP A 69 -9.89 10.66 -18.80
C ASP A 69 -9.89 12.15 -18.46
N ASP A 70 -10.23 12.54 -17.23
CA ASP A 70 -10.25 13.93 -16.78
C ASP A 70 -8.82 14.49 -16.60
N PRO A 71 -8.41 15.50 -17.40
CA PRO A 71 -7.09 16.10 -17.26
C PRO A 71 -6.83 16.76 -15.89
N GLU A 72 -7.86 17.22 -15.17
CA GLU A 72 -7.71 17.81 -13.82
C GLU A 72 -7.45 16.75 -12.74
N VAL A 73 -7.74 15.48 -13.04
CA VAL A 73 -7.47 14.34 -12.17
C VAL A 73 -6.06 13.78 -12.39
N GLN A 74 -5.54 13.84 -13.62
CA GLN A 74 -4.34 13.09 -14.01
C GLN A 74 -3.06 13.61 -13.35
N ALA A 75 -2.32 12.69 -12.72
CA ALA A 75 -0.98 12.95 -12.21
C ALA A 75 -0.04 13.40 -13.35
N ARG A 76 0.93 14.25 -13.01
CA ARG A 76 1.83 14.87 -13.99
C ARG A 76 3.26 14.39 -13.83
N THR A 77 3.92 14.18 -14.96
CA THR A 77 5.38 14.01 -15.05
C THR A 77 6.09 15.35 -14.84
N PRO A 78 7.42 15.38 -14.61
CA PRO A 78 8.16 16.65 -14.50
C PRO A 78 8.07 17.57 -15.73
N ARG A 79 7.61 17.03 -16.88
CA ARG A 79 7.40 17.78 -18.13
C ARG A 79 5.93 18.16 -18.37
N GLY A 80 5.05 17.97 -17.38
CA GLY A 80 3.62 18.28 -17.47
C GLY A 80 2.76 17.27 -18.24
N ASN A 81 3.35 16.19 -18.78
CA ASN A 81 2.57 15.15 -19.45
C ASN A 81 1.82 14.27 -18.44
N PRO A 82 0.64 13.72 -18.79
CA PRO A 82 -0.05 12.72 -17.98
C PRO A 82 0.84 11.51 -17.67
N VAL A 83 0.74 11.04 -16.44
CA VAL A 83 1.44 9.84 -16.00
C VAL A 83 0.61 8.62 -16.39
N VAL A 84 1.04 7.90 -17.43
CA VAL A 84 0.41 6.62 -17.83
C VAL A 84 1.00 5.43 -17.06
N LEU A 85 0.14 4.54 -16.57
CA LEU A 85 0.51 3.22 -16.05
C LEU A 85 0.61 2.20 -17.20
N TYR A 86 1.73 1.48 -17.25
CA TYR A 86 2.02 0.48 -18.27
C TYR A 86 1.65 -0.95 -17.83
N PHE A 87 0.46 -1.12 -17.25
CA PHE A 87 0.01 -2.41 -16.72
C PHE A 87 -1.06 -3.04 -17.65
N PRO A 88 -0.95 -4.34 -17.99
CA PRO A 88 -2.00 -5.04 -18.74
C PRO A 88 -3.36 -5.03 -18.00
N PRO A 89 -4.50 -5.17 -18.70
CA PRO A 89 -4.64 -5.26 -20.15
C PRO A 89 -4.75 -3.89 -20.85
N HIS A 90 -4.93 -2.80 -20.10
CA HIS A 90 -5.18 -1.47 -20.65
C HIS A 90 -4.38 -0.42 -19.91
N MET A 91 -3.61 0.38 -20.64
CA MET A 91 -2.86 1.50 -20.09
C MET A 91 -3.78 2.69 -19.86
N PHE A 92 -3.65 3.37 -18.74
CA PHE A 92 -4.46 4.54 -18.41
C PHE A 92 -3.64 5.59 -17.67
N ALA A 93 -4.08 6.85 -17.75
CA ALA A 93 -3.48 7.92 -16.97
C ALA A 93 -3.88 7.76 -15.50
N VAL A 94 -2.91 7.76 -14.59
CA VAL A 94 -3.18 7.55 -13.17
C VAL A 94 -3.62 8.86 -12.51
N PRO A 95 -4.58 8.82 -11.58
CA PRO A 95 -4.96 9.97 -10.79
C PRO A 95 -3.81 10.52 -9.93
N SER A 96 -3.78 11.84 -9.77
CA SER A 96 -3.08 12.51 -8.69
C SER A 96 -3.88 12.33 -7.41
N HIS A 97 -3.28 11.77 -6.36
CA HIS A 97 -3.91 11.76 -5.04
C HIS A 97 -3.98 13.16 -4.40
N ALA A 98 -3.25 14.15 -4.94
CA ALA A 98 -3.34 15.54 -4.50
C ALA A 98 -4.44 16.33 -5.22
N SER A 99 -4.86 15.89 -6.42
CA SER A 99 -5.90 16.57 -7.21
C SER A 99 -7.18 16.79 -6.41
N GLU A 100 -7.62 18.05 -6.31
CA GLU A 100 -8.87 18.41 -5.68
C GLU A 100 -10.08 17.81 -6.44
N ALA A 101 -10.02 17.79 -7.77
CA ALA A 101 -11.04 17.17 -8.62
C ALA A 101 -11.16 15.67 -8.34
N TYR A 102 -10.04 14.96 -8.24
CA TYR A 102 -10.06 13.53 -7.91
C TYR A 102 -10.66 13.30 -6.53
N ARG A 103 -10.21 14.07 -5.54
CA ARG A 103 -10.74 14.00 -4.16
C ARG A 103 -12.25 14.21 -4.12
N GLU A 104 -12.79 15.16 -4.88
CA GLU A 104 -14.24 15.39 -4.92
C GLU A 104 -15.01 14.26 -5.62
N HIS A 105 -14.47 13.65 -6.67
CA HIS A 105 -15.12 12.48 -7.26
C HIS A 105 -15.10 11.27 -6.34
N THR A 106 -13.99 11.00 -5.63
CA THR A 106 -13.91 9.89 -4.67
C THR A 106 -14.89 10.08 -3.51
N ALA A 107 -15.12 11.33 -3.14
CA ALA A 107 -16.08 11.75 -2.15
C ALA A 107 -17.53 11.43 -2.52
N GLN A 108 -17.96 11.78 -3.74
CA GLN A 108 -19.29 11.46 -4.27
C GLN A 108 -19.52 9.94 -4.31
N TRP A 109 -18.50 9.19 -4.71
CA TRP A 109 -18.54 7.73 -4.71
C TRP A 109 -18.73 7.16 -3.30
N LEU A 110 -17.94 7.61 -2.34
CA LEU A 110 -18.01 7.10 -0.96
C LEU A 110 -19.32 7.47 -0.26
N GLU A 111 -19.91 8.62 -0.58
CA GLU A 111 -21.24 9.00 -0.09
C GLU A 111 -22.31 8.01 -0.58
N ALA A 112 -22.30 7.67 -1.87
CA ALA A 112 -23.23 6.70 -2.44
C ALA A 112 -23.08 5.29 -1.83
N VAL A 113 -21.84 4.84 -1.60
CA VAL A 113 -21.58 3.58 -0.87
C VAL A 113 -22.07 3.67 0.57
N GLY A 114 -21.87 4.82 1.22
CA GLY A 114 -22.29 5.11 2.58
C GLY A 114 -23.78 4.90 2.80
N GLU A 115 -24.62 5.37 1.87
CA GLU A 115 -26.08 5.21 1.92
C GLU A 115 -26.50 3.73 2.03
N ILE A 116 -25.78 2.83 1.36
CA ILE A 116 -26.07 1.39 1.37
C ILE A 116 -25.50 0.68 2.59
N VAL A 117 -24.27 1.06 2.98
CA VAL A 117 -23.47 0.32 3.97
C VAL A 117 -23.74 0.80 5.40
N ALA A 118 -24.05 2.08 5.63
CA ALA A 118 -24.22 2.63 6.97
C ALA A 118 -25.29 1.90 7.83
N PRO A 119 -26.43 1.43 7.28
CA PRO A 119 -27.40 0.62 8.03
C PRO A 119 -26.95 -0.81 8.33
N ARG A 120 -25.86 -1.28 7.71
CA ARG A 120 -25.37 -2.67 7.74
C ARG A 120 -24.06 -2.83 8.51
N ARG A 121 -23.70 -1.81 9.30
CA ARG A 121 -22.50 -1.79 10.13
C ARG A 121 -22.70 -2.67 11.36
N TRP A 122 -21.64 -3.36 11.76
CA TRP A 122 -21.62 -4.11 13.01
C TRP A 122 -21.85 -3.19 14.22
N PRO A 123 -22.62 -3.62 15.25
CA PRO A 123 -23.17 -4.95 15.46
C PRO A 123 -24.54 -5.23 14.83
N ASP A 124 -25.21 -4.22 14.29
CA ASP A 124 -26.58 -4.38 13.76
C ASP A 124 -26.63 -4.96 12.34
N GLY A 125 -25.49 -4.94 11.63
CA GLY A 125 -25.27 -5.64 10.37
C GLY A 125 -23.89 -6.30 10.30
N PRO A 126 -23.54 -6.92 9.16
CA PRO A 126 -22.38 -7.80 9.10
C PRO A 126 -21.05 -7.08 8.84
N VAL A 127 -21.04 -5.80 8.46
CA VAL A 127 -19.80 -5.10 8.08
C VAL A 127 -18.99 -4.73 9.32
N VAL A 128 -17.82 -5.34 9.49
CA VAL A 128 -16.97 -5.21 10.69
C VAL A 128 -15.66 -4.47 10.46
N LEU A 129 -15.23 -4.37 9.20
CA LEU A 129 -13.95 -3.80 8.82
C LEU A 129 -14.09 -3.18 7.44
N MET A 130 -13.45 -2.03 7.23
CA MET A 130 -13.40 -1.41 5.91
C MET A 130 -11.98 -1.09 5.48
N GLN A 131 -11.69 -1.25 4.19
CA GLN A 131 -10.41 -0.78 3.65
C GLN A 131 -10.55 0.59 3.00
N ILE A 132 -9.61 1.48 3.30
CA ILE A 132 -9.45 2.75 2.60
C ILE A 132 -8.51 2.52 1.43
N ASP A 133 -8.98 2.75 0.21
CA ASP A 133 -8.18 2.61 -1.02
C ASP A 133 -7.50 1.23 -1.17
N ASN A 134 -6.48 1.11 -2.00
CA ASN A 134 -5.73 -0.14 -2.18
C ASN A 134 -4.27 0.13 -2.59
N GLU A 135 -3.33 -0.51 -1.90
CA GLU A 135 -1.91 -0.57 -2.29
C GLU A 135 -1.32 0.79 -2.71
N LEU A 136 -1.45 1.82 -1.86
CA LEU A 136 -0.92 3.15 -2.15
C LEU A 136 0.58 3.05 -2.49
N GLY A 137 0.99 3.81 -3.50
CA GLY A 137 2.35 3.74 -4.04
C GLY A 137 2.44 4.19 -5.49
N PHE A 138 1.70 5.25 -5.83
CA PHE A 138 1.57 5.77 -7.19
C PHE A 138 1.18 4.73 -8.25
N PHE A 139 0.22 3.87 -7.94
CA PHE A 139 -0.28 2.85 -8.87
C PHE A 139 0.87 2.01 -9.46
N PHE A 140 1.84 1.63 -8.63
CA PHE A 140 3.05 0.88 -9.00
C PHE A 140 4.05 1.62 -9.90
N ARG A 141 3.75 2.83 -10.38
CA ARG A 141 4.69 3.70 -11.10
C ARG A 141 5.43 4.60 -10.11
N SER A 142 6.22 3.98 -9.24
CA SER A 142 6.83 4.62 -8.06
C SER A 142 8.30 5.03 -8.23
N GLY A 143 8.72 5.33 -9.46
CA GLY A 143 10.06 5.87 -9.73
C GLY A 143 10.28 7.20 -8.99
N PRO A 144 11.48 7.44 -8.44
CA PRO A 144 11.70 8.50 -7.44
C PRO A 144 11.35 9.92 -7.91
N PHE A 145 11.47 10.19 -9.21
CA PHE A 145 11.23 11.51 -9.79
C PHE A 145 10.19 11.49 -10.91
N CYS A 146 9.41 10.41 -11.07
CA CYS A 146 8.51 10.29 -12.22
C CYS A 146 7.14 10.94 -12.02
N GLN A 147 6.70 11.10 -10.77
CA GLN A 147 5.45 11.74 -10.37
C GLN A 147 5.50 12.09 -8.86
N ASP A 148 4.66 12.97 -8.33
CA ASP A 148 3.55 13.65 -8.99
C ASP A 148 3.75 15.18 -9.00
N TYR A 149 3.77 15.75 -10.20
CA TYR A 149 3.98 17.18 -10.46
C TYR A 149 2.68 17.90 -10.80
N HIS A 150 1.52 17.33 -10.47
CA HIS A 150 0.24 18.02 -10.54
C HIS A 150 0.30 19.33 -9.72
N ASP A 151 -0.39 20.39 -10.15
CA ASP A 151 -0.31 21.70 -9.49
C ASP A 151 -0.70 21.61 -8.00
N ASP A 152 -1.75 20.85 -7.68
CA ASP A 152 -2.16 20.58 -6.29
C ASP A 152 -1.10 19.79 -5.50
N SER A 153 -0.38 18.87 -6.16
CA SER A 153 0.74 18.14 -5.55
C SER A 153 1.91 19.08 -5.25
N VAL A 154 2.22 20.01 -6.17
CA VAL A 154 3.26 21.03 -5.96
C VAL A 154 2.86 22.01 -4.84
N ALA A 155 1.58 22.36 -4.73
CA ALA A 155 1.08 23.16 -3.60
C ALA A 155 1.21 22.40 -2.26
N LEU A 156 0.87 21.11 -2.25
CA LEU A 156 1.05 20.26 -1.06
C LEU A 156 2.54 20.09 -0.70
N TRP A 157 3.42 20.01 -1.70
CA TRP A 157 4.88 19.96 -1.50
C TRP A 157 5.40 21.20 -0.76
N HIS A 158 4.98 22.41 -1.15
CA HIS A 158 5.38 23.62 -0.43
C HIS A 158 4.83 23.63 1.01
N SER A 159 3.59 23.17 1.21
CA SER A 159 3.00 23.03 2.54
C SER A 159 3.76 22.02 3.41
N PHE A 160 4.19 20.90 2.83
CA PHE A 160 5.04 19.91 3.48
C PHE A 160 6.40 20.49 3.87
N LEU A 161 7.07 21.20 2.97
CA LEU A 161 8.35 21.85 3.27
C LEU A 161 8.22 22.87 4.39
N GLN A 162 7.14 23.68 4.37
CA GLN A 162 6.86 24.63 5.44
C GLN A 162 6.61 23.92 6.77
N ALA A 163 5.85 22.84 6.81
CA ALA A 163 5.61 22.07 8.03
C ALA A 163 6.90 21.43 8.58
N ARG A 164 7.78 20.94 7.69
CA ARG A 164 9.02 20.25 8.06
C ARG A 164 10.12 21.20 8.51
N HIS A 165 10.26 22.36 7.86
CA HIS A 165 11.39 23.28 8.05
C HIS A 165 10.98 24.63 8.66
N GLY A 166 9.69 24.84 8.93
CA GLY A 166 9.12 26.05 9.53
C GLY A 166 8.72 27.11 8.50
N ASP A 167 9.71 27.64 7.77
CA ASP A 167 9.52 28.72 6.79
C ASP A 167 10.50 28.59 5.61
N LEU A 168 10.40 29.50 4.63
CA LEU A 168 11.27 29.49 3.44
C LEU A 168 12.75 29.65 3.81
N ASP A 169 13.09 30.35 4.89
CA ASP A 169 14.48 30.46 5.37
C ASP A 169 15.00 29.14 5.96
N GLY A 170 14.15 28.39 6.65
CA GLY A 170 14.41 27.01 7.06
C GLY A 170 14.71 26.12 5.86
N VAL A 171 13.89 26.19 4.83
CA VAL A 171 14.08 25.42 3.58
C VAL A 171 15.39 25.82 2.87
N ARG A 172 15.71 27.12 2.78
CA ARG A 172 16.99 27.60 2.22
C ARG A 172 18.19 27.02 2.97
N ARG A 173 18.14 26.98 4.30
CA ARG A 173 19.21 26.37 5.13
C ARG A 173 19.30 24.87 4.91
N ALA A 174 18.18 24.16 4.90
CA ALA A 174 18.14 22.71 4.74
C ALA A 174 18.65 22.28 3.35
N HIS A 175 18.15 22.91 2.29
CA HIS A 175 18.54 22.61 0.91
C HIS A 175 19.85 23.29 0.48
N ARG A 176 20.47 24.10 1.35
CA ARG A 176 21.67 24.90 1.04
C ARG A 176 21.53 25.69 -0.27
N ALA A 177 20.33 26.22 -0.52
CA ALA A 177 19.95 26.82 -1.78
C ALA A 177 19.34 28.22 -1.57
N THR A 178 19.41 29.05 -2.62
CA THR A 178 18.80 30.38 -2.63
C THR A 178 17.45 30.30 -3.32
N TYR A 179 16.38 30.54 -2.56
CA TYR A 179 15.00 30.61 -3.07
C TYR A 179 14.46 32.01 -2.84
N ALA A 180 14.06 32.76 -3.86
CA ALA A 180 13.43 34.06 -3.65
C ALA A 180 11.97 33.90 -3.19
N THR A 181 11.29 32.88 -3.72
CA THR A 181 9.88 32.54 -3.48
C THR A 181 9.71 31.04 -3.27
N TRP A 182 8.52 30.61 -2.83
CA TRP A 182 8.19 29.18 -2.73
C TRP A 182 8.31 28.45 -4.07
N SER A 183 7.97 29.11 -5.19
CA SER A 183 8.07 28.52 -6.52
C SER A 183 9.50 28.15 -6.92
N ASP A 184 10.51 28.78 -6.31
CA ASP A 184 11.92 28.42 -6.56
C ASP A 184 12.30 27.10 -5.87
N ALA A 185 11.62 26.74 -4.78
CA ALA A 185 11.78 25.48 -4.07
C ALA A 185 11.03 24.33 -4.77
N SER A 186 11.15 24.25 -6.09
CA SER A 186 10.46 23.26 -6.93
C SER A 186 10.90 21.82 -6.63
N PRO A 187 10.01 20.83 -6.83
CA PRO A 187 10.34 19.41 -6.73
C PRO A 187 11.53 19.01 -7.62
N PRO A 188 12.43 18.14 -7.14
CA PRO A 188 13.56 17.65 -7.93
C PRO A 188 13.06 16.69 -9.02
N SER A 189 13.53 16.89 -10.26
CA SER A 189 13.08 16.12 -11.44
C SER A 189 14.02 15.01 -11.90
N ARG A 190 15.19 14.90 -11.27
CA ARG A 190 16.22 13.90 -11.57
C ARG A 190 17.14 13.72 -10.38
N PHE A 191 17.88 12.62 -10.35
CA PHE A 191 19.04 12.50 -9.48
C PHE A 191 20.16 13.43 -9.96
N ALA A 192 20.79 14.14 -9.03
CA ALA A 192 21.83 15.14 -9.31
C ALA A 192 23.22 14.63 -8.93
N GLY A 193 23.58 13.44 -9.43
CA GLY A 193 24.87 12.81 -9.14
C GLY A 193 26.08 13.53 -9.76
N ASP A 194 25.84 14.55 -10.58
CA ASP A 194 26.82 15.42 -11.23
C ASP A 194 27.32 16.58 -10.36
N LEU A 195 26.62 16.90 -9.26
CA LEU A 195 27.03 17.98 -8.34
C LEU A 195 28.14 17.52 -7.40
N GLU A 196 28.89 18.44 -6.79
CA GLU A 196 29.94 18.17 -5.80
C GLU A 196 29.80 19.08 -4.56
N GLY A 197 30.52 18.76 -3.48
CA GLY A 197 30.60 19.61 -2.28
C GLY A 197 29.23 19.96 -1.66
N ASP A 198 29.08 21.23 -1.27
CA ASP A 198 27.85 21.72 -0.62
C ASP A 198 26.63 21.69 -1.53
N ASP A 199 26.81 21.87 -2.85
CA ASP A 199 25.72 21.81 -3.84
C ASP A 199 25.12 20.40 -3.88
N ARG A 200 25.97 19.36 -3.83
CA ARG A 200 25.50 17.97 -3.73
C ARG A 200 24.74 17.73 -2.45
N HIS A 201 25.24 18.21 -1.30
CA HIS A 201 24.59 17.99 -0.01
C HIS A 201 23.22 18.66 0.06
N GLY A 202 23.12 19.90 -0.42
CA GLY A 202 21.86 20.64 -0.49
C GLY A 202 20.83 19.99 -1.39
N GLU A 203 21.25 19.57 -2.59
CA GLU A 203 20.38 18.90 -3.54
C GLU A 203 19.94 17.50 -3.06
N LEU A 204 20.83 16.77 -2.37
CA LEU A 204 20.47 15.49 -1.75
C LEU A 204 19.42 15.67 -0.65
N ALA A 205 19.53 16.73 0.16
CA ALA A 205 18.51 17.05 1.16
C ALA A 205 17.15 17.31 0.50
N ARG A 206 17.10 18.09 -0.59
CA ARG A 206 15.88 18.31 -1.36
C ARG A 206 15.29 17.02 -1.94
N GLN A 207 16.14 16.12 -2.46
CA GLN A 207 15.70 14.82 -3.00
C GLN A 207 15.18 13.87 -1.92
N LEU A 208 15.77 13.88 -0.73
CA LEU A 208 15.28 13.11 0.41
C LEU A 208 13.96 13.68 0.96
N ASP A 209 13.81 15.00 0.96
CA ASP A 209 12.53 15.63 1.29
C ASP A 209 11.45 15.27 0.26
N TRP A 210 11.79 15.21 -1.03
CA TRP A 210 10.86 14.72 -2.05
C TRP A 210 10.46 13.25 -1.85
N ALA A 211 11.42 12.40 -1.49
CA ALA A 211 11.15 11.00 -1.16
C ALA A 211 10.24 10.86 0.07
N ALA A 212 10.43 11.69 1.11
CA ALA A 212 9.55 11.76 2.27
C ALA A 212 8.18 12.36 1.95
N PHE A 213 8.13 13.36 1.05
CA PHE A 213 6.89 13.94 0.56
C PHE A 213 6.01 12.93 -0.17
N ALA A 214 6.60 12.03 -0.97
CA ALA A 214 5.84 10.96 -1.61
C ALA A 214 5.06 10.10 -0.60
N GLU A 215 5.69 9.75 0.53
CA GLU A 215 5.03 9.04 1.63
C GLU A 215 3.98 9.92 2.31
N HIS A 216 4.30 11.20 2.56
CA HIS A 216 3.37 12.18 3.14
C HIS A 216 2.11 12.37 2.30
N LEU A 217 2.23 12.46 0.97
CA LEU A 217 1.12 12.62 0.03
C LEU A 217 0.14 11.44 0.13
N HIS A 218 0.65 10.22 0.28
CA HIS A 218 -0.19 9.05 0.48
C HIS A 218 -0.91 9.08 1.84
N VAL A 219 -0.20 9.43 2.92
CA VAL A 219 -0.80 9.59 4.25
C VAL A 219 -1.86 10.70 4.27
N ASP A 220 -1.62 11.83 3.62
CA ASP A 220 -2.58 12.92 3.50
C ASP A 220 -3.85 12.48 2.75
N PHE A 221 -3.68 11.77 1.64
CA PHE A 221 -4.81 11.22 0.88
C PHE A 221 -5.61 10.20 1.69
N THR A 222 -4.94 9.29 2.41
CA THR A 222 -5.62 8.36 3.33
C THR A 222 -6.41 9.10 4.40
N LYS A 223 -5.83 10.15 5.02
CA LYS A 223 -6.51 11.00 6.01
C LYS A 223 -7.71 11.73 5.38
N HIS A 224 -7.62 12.15 4.12
CA HIS A 224 -8.75 12.72 3.38
C HIS A 224 -9.87 11.69 3.20
N LEU A 225 -9.56 10.49 2.69
CA LEU A 225 -10.55 9.44 2.51
C LEU A 225 -11.19 9.03 3.84
N ARG A 226 -10.42 8.91 4.93
CA ARG A 226 -10.98 8.62 6.27
C ARG A 226 -12.05 9.64 6.66
N ARG A 227 -11.80 10.93 6.45
CA ARG A 227 -12.80 11.98 6.70
C ARG A 227 -14.05 11.84 5.82
N ARG A 228 -13.91 11.37 4.57
CA ARG A 228 -15.08 11.10 3.70
C ARG A 228 -15.85 9.87 4.16
N PHE A 229 -15.18 8.81 4.62
CA PHE A 229 -15.84 7.66 5.27
C PHE A 229 -16.66 8.12 6.48
N ASP A 230 -16.09 8.97 7.35
CA ASP A 230 -16.80 9.50 8.51
C ASP A 230 -18.08 10.25 8.10
N ARG A 231 -18.00 11.11 7.08
CA ARG A 231 -19.15 11.87 6.55
C ARG A 231 -20.19 10.98 5.88
N ALA A 232 -19.76 9.88 5.25
CA ALA A 232 -20.63 8.90 4.62
C ALA A 232 -21.29 7.94 5.63
N GLY A 233 -21.14 8.16 6.94
CA GLY A 233 -21.72 7.31 7.98
C GLY A 233 -20.93 6.02 8.24
N LEU A 234 -19.69 5.92 7.76
CA LEU A 234 -18.85 4.72 7.86
C LEU A 234 -17.78 4.82 8.96
N GLY A 235 -17.63 5.98 9.61
CA GLY A 235 -16.50 6.31 10.48
C GLY A 235 -16.36 5.54 11.78
N GLU A 236 -17.44 4.87 12.24
CA GLU A 236 -17.41 4.04 13.47
C GLU A 236 -16.83 2.64 13.23
N LEU A 237 -16.70 2.22 11.96
CA LEU A 237 -16.05 0.96 11.64
C LEU A 237 -14.53 1.11 11.68
N PRO A 238 -13.80 0.12 12.22
CA PRO A 238 -12.35 0.06 12.06
C PRO A 238 -11.97 0.13 10.58
N THR A 239 -10.91 0.87 10.26
CA THR A 239 -10.39 0.97 8.90
C THR A 239 -9.00 0.38 8.78
N ILE A 240 -8.71 -0.19 7.62
CA ILE A 240 -7.40 -0.73 7.26
C ILE A 240 -6.89 -0.12 5.95
N HIS A 241 -5.57 -0.12 5.77
CA HIS A 241 -4.94 -0.01 4.45
C HIS A 241 -3.94 -1.16 4.26
N ASN A 242 -3.92 -1.74 3.06
CA ASN A 242 -2.96 -2.77 2.68
C ASN A 242 -1.76 -2.18 1.93
N VAL A 243 -0.57 -2.71 2.19
CA VAL A 243 0.64 -2.39 1.44
C VAL A 243 1.04 -3.61 0.63
N SER A 244 1.27 -3.38 -0.66
CA SER A 244 1.58 -4.39 -1.65
C SER A 244 2.89 -5.14 -1.38
N VAL A 245 3.16 -6.15 -2.20
CA VAL A 245 4.48 -6.76 -2.29
C VAL A 245 5.54 -5.73 -2.72
N GLY A 246 6.71 -5.77 -2.11
CA GLY A 246 7.79 -4.79 -2.34
C GLY A 246 7.73 -3.52 -1.47
N GLU A 247 7.26 -3.63 -0.22
CA GLU A 247 7.15 -2.53 0.73
C GLU A 247 8.48 -1.84 1.05
N GLY A 248 9.59 -2.58 0.95
CA GLY A 248 10.95 -2.05 1.11
C GLY A 248 11.33 -1.05 0.01
N GLY A 249 10.70 -1.10 -1.16
CA GLY A 249 10.95 -0.19 -2.27
C GLY A 249 9.82 0.82 -2.55
N ALA A 250 8.68 0.67 -1.88
CA ALA A 250 7.49 1.50 -2.11
C ALA A 250 7.60 2.88 -1.42
N PRO A 251 6.99 3.95 -1.98
CA PRO A 251 6.90 5.27 -1.35
C PRO A 251 5.86 5.30 -0.24
N VAL A 252 5.82 4.30 0.65
CA VAL A 252 4.88 4.25 1.76
C VAL A 252 5.57 3.91 3.07
N SER A 253 5.10 4.54 4.14
CA SER A 253 5.55 4.26 5.50
C SER A 253 4.44 3.53 6.26
N VAL A 254 4.70 2.28 6.67
CA VAL A 254 3.75 1.49 7.48
C VAL A 254 3.47 2.19 8.81
N ALA A 255 4.50 2.78 9.42
CA ALA A 255 4.37 3.55 10.66
C ALA A 255 3.45 4.76 10.45
N SER A 256 3.72 5.59 9.44
CA SER A 256 2.96 6.82 9.20
C SER A 256 1.54 6.58 8.70
N LEU A 257 1.31 5.50 7.91
CA LEU A 257 -0.04 5.08 7.54
C LEU A 257 -0.88 4.70 8.76
N GLY A 258 -0.25 4.15 9.80
CA GLY A 258 -0.92 3.85 11.08
C GLY A 258 -1.46 5.09 11.82
N GLU A 259 -1.10 6.30 11.41
CA GLU A 259 -1.73 7.54 11.90
C GLU A 259 -3.06 7.86 11.18
N ALA A 260 -3.32 7.23 10.04
CA ALA A 260 -4.46 7.53 9.18
C ALA A 260 -5.53 6.43 9.19
N VAL A 261 -5.16 5.20 9.56
CA VAL A 261 -6.04 4.03 9.64
C VAL A 261 -5.78 3.24 10.91
N ASP A 262 -6.78 2.49 11.37
CA ASP A 262 -6.70 1.69 12.60
C ASP A 262 -5.77 0.46 12.44
N LEU A 263 -5.64 -0.05 11.22
CA LEU A 263 -4.74 -1.15 10.88
C LEU A 263 -3.95 -0.86 9.60
N VAL A 264 -2.70 -1.31 9.56
CA VAL A 264 -1.92 -1.43 8.33
C VAL A 264 -1.55 -2.88 8.14
N GLY A 265 -1.83 -3.43 6.97
CA GLY A 265 -1.53 -4.80 6.62
C GLY A 265 -0.51 -4.92 5.48
N LEU A 266 0.16 -6.07 5.37
CA LEU A 266 0.98 -6.39 4.21
C LEU A 266 0.32 -7.50 3.39
N ASP A 267 0.43 -7.40 2.07
CA ASP A 267 0.00 -8.45 1.17
C ASP A 267 1.11 -9.48 0.94
N TYR A 268 0.69 -10.72 0.70
CA TYR A 268 1.57 -11.89 0.62
C TYR A 268 1.26 -12.73 -0.62
N TYR A 269 2.13 -12.63 -1.62
CA TYR A 269 2.07 -13.38 -2.87
C TYR A 269 3.44 -13.97 -3.20
N HIS A 270 3.85 -15.01 -2.45
CA HIS A 270 5.22 -15.51 -2.51
C HIS A 270 5.29 -17.00 -2.86
N PRO A 271 6.20 -17.40 -3.76
CA PRO A 271 6.56 -18.81 -3.91
C PRO A 271 7.37 -19.29 -2.70
N THR A 272 7.38 -20.59 -2.46
CA THR A 272 8.09 -21.24 -1.33
C THR A 272 9.57 -20.84 -1.25
N ARG A 273 10.22 -20.66 -2.41
CA ARG A 273 11.64 -20.23 -2.50
C ARG A 273 11.92 -18.86 -1.85
N GLU A 274 10.89 -18.04 -1.62
CA GLU A 274 10.99 -16.70 -1.04
C GLU A 274 10.72 -16.68 0.48
N GLN A 275 10.82 -17.82 1.16
CA GLN A 275 10.59 -17.92 2.60
C GLN A 275 11.34 -16.88 3.45
N ARG A 276 12.57 -16.50 3.04
CA ARG A 276 13.35 -15.44 3.71
C ARG A 276 12.70 -14.06 3.61
N THR A 277 12.11 -13.76 2.46
CA THR A 277 11.35 -12.52 2.23
C THR A 277 10.09 -12.53 3.09
N ILE A 278 9.32 -13.62 3.09
CA ILE A 278 8.11 -13.76 3.92
C ILE A 278 8.45 -13.53 5.39
N LYS A 279 9.50 -14.20 5.90
CA LYS A 279 10.01 -13.98 7.25
C LYS A 279 10.34 -12.51 7.52
N ARG A 280 11.11 -11.85 6.63
CA ARG A 280 11.50 -10.44 6.79
C ARG A 280 10.28 -9.53 6.87
N ARG A 281 9.38 -9.62 5.88
CA ARG A 281 8.15 -8.83 5.77
C ARG A 281 7.30 -8.97 7.03
N THR A 282 7.06 -10.20 7.48
CA THR A 282 6.25 -10.45 8.68
C THR A 282 6.93 -9.94 9.95
N LEU A 283 8.25 -10.11 10.11
CA LEU A 283 8.97 -9.59 11.26
C LEU A 283 9.01 -8.06 11.28
N TYR A 284 9.02 -7.41 10.12
CA TYR A 284 8.88 -5.96 10.00
C TYR A 284 7.48 -5.50 10.38
N LEU A 285 6.42 -6.11 9.84
CA LEU A 285 5.05 -5.79 10.23
C LEU A 285 4.84 -6.00 11.74
N ALA A 286 5.35 -7.10 12.29
CA ALA A 286 5.22 -7.43 13.71
C ALA A 286 5.97 -6.48 14.65
N GLY A 287 7.10 -5.90 14.22
CA GLY A 287 7.83 -4.92 15.01
C GLY A 287 7.28 -3.50 14.83
N THR A 288 6.86 -3.13 13.63
CA THR A 288 6.43 -1.77 13.28
C THR A 288 4.96 -1.49 13.57
N ALA A 289 4.05 -2.41 13.25
CA ALA A 289 2.60 -2.19 13.40
C ALA A 289 2.05 -2.78 14.71
N PRO A 290 0.98 -2.21 15.28
CA PRO A 290 0.33 -2.74 16.48
C PRO A 290 -0.37 -4.08 16.24
N THR A 291 -0.97 -4.25 15.06
CA THR A 291 -1.71 -5.45 14.66
C THR A 291 -1.08 -6.07 13.42
N VAL A 292 -0.87 -7.39 13.43
CA VAL A 292 -0.20 -8.12 12.34
C VAL A 292 -1.23 -8.88 11.53
N TYR A 293 -1.73 -8.24 10.47
CA TYR A 293 -2.79 -8.74 9.60
C TYR A 293 -2.36 -8.74 8.13
N ALA A 294 -2.81 -9.75 7.38
CA ALA A 294 -2.64 -9.83 5.93
C ALA A 294 -4.00 -9.64 5.24
N PRO A 295 -4.30 -8.44 4.70
CA PRO A 295 -5.51 -8.17 3.92
C PRO A 295 -5.61 -9.08 2.71
N GLU A 296 -4.47 -9.38 2.10
CA GLU A 296 -4.36 -10.36 1.03
C GLU A 296 -3.30 -11.41 1.34
N LEU A 297 -3.74 -12.61 1.70
CA LEU A 297 -2.93 -13.81 1.66
C LEU A 297 -3.27 -14.57 0.37
N GLY A 298 -2.39 -14.44 -0.61
CA GLY A 298 -2.57 -14.92 -1.96
C GLY A 298 -2.86 -16.41 -2.08
N VAL A 299 -4.03 -16.78 -2.60
CA VAL A 299 -4.39 -18.15 -3.00
C VAL A 299 -4.84 -18.14 -4.46
N GLY A 300 -4.04 -18.81 -5.30
CA GLY A 300 -4.12 -18.61 -6.74
C GLY A 300 -3.38 -17.34 -7.17
N ALA A 301 -3.62 -16.92 -8.40
CA ALA A 301 -2.99 -15.73 -8.98
C ALA A 301 -3.82 -15.18 -10.14
N PRO A 302 -3.62 -13.93 -10.53
CA PRO A 302 -4.13 -13.44 -11.81
C PRO A 302 -3.27 -13.94 -12.99
N PRO A 303 -3.84 -14.05 -14.21
CA PRO A 303 -3.20 -14.75 -15.33
C PRO A 303 -1.93 -14.12 -15.89
N TRP A 304 -1.61 -12.88 -15.52
CA TRP A 304 -0.40 -12.15 -15.94
C TRP A 304 0.65 -11.99 -14.84
N PHE A 305 0.42 -12.54 -13.65
CA PHE A 305 1.44 -12.63 -12.61
C PHE A 305 2.18 -13.98 -12.68
N THR A 306 3.29 -14.07 -11.95
CA THR A 306 3.99 -15.35 -11.75
C THR A 306 3.01 -16.35 -11.14
N PRO A 307 2.77 -17.52 -11.79
CA PRO A 307 1.88 -18.53 -11.25
C PRO A 307 2.35 -19.00 -9.87
N LEU A 308 1.42 -19.03 -8.91
CA LEU A 308 1.64 -19.59 -7.58
C LEU A 308 1.02 -20.99 -7.52
N ALA A 309 1.81 -21.98 -7.11
CA ALA A 309 1.26 -23.28 -6.80
C ALA A 309 0.44 -23.20 -5.51
N HIS A 310 -0.55 -24.07 -5.36
CA HIS A 310 -1.34 -24.14 -4.13
C HIS A 310 -0.47 -24.31 -2.87
N ASP A 311 0.55 -25.16 -2.96
CA ASP A 311 1.49 -25.41 -1.86
C ASP A 311 2.30 -24.17 -1.51
N ASP A 312 2.59 -23.28 -2.47
CA ASP A 312 3.29 -22.02 -2.20
C ASP A 312 2.47 -21.10 -1.29
N SER A 313 1.18 -20.97 -1.56
CA SER A 313 0.27 -20.18 -0.75
C SER A 313 0.16 -20.71 0.69
N LEU A 314 0.09 -22.03 0.86
CA LEU A 314 0.07 -22.66 2.19
C LEU A 314 1.39 -22.49 2.93
N VAL A 315 2.53 -22.69 2.27
CA VAL A 315 3.85 -22.47 2.88
C VAL A 315 4.04 -21.00 3.27
N THR A 316 3.53 -20.08 2.45
CA THR A 316 3.50 -18.65 2.75
C THR A 316 2.70 -18.37 4.02
N ALA A 317 1.47 -18.90 4.11
CA ALA A 317 0.61 -18.78 5.28
C ALA A 317 1.29 -19.29 6.55
N MET A 318 1.84 -20.51 6.49
CA MET A 318 2.51 -21.15 7.62
C MET A 318 3.75 -20.38 8.06
N THR A 319 4.55 -19.91 7.10
CA THR A 319 5.74 -19.11 7.37
C THR A 319 5.38 -17.77 8.02
N ALA A 320 4.41 -17.04 7.47
CA ALA A 320 3.97 -15.78 8.02
C ALA A 320 3.37 -15.96 9.43
N CYS A 321 2.55 -16.98 9.65
CA CYS A 321 2.04 -17.31 11.00
C CYS A 321 3.19 -17.55 11.99
N ALA A 322 4.16 -18.39 11.61
CA ALA A 322 5.32 -18.71 12.46
C ALA A 322 6.13 -17.47 12.88
N TYR A 323 6.16 -16.43 12.05
CA TYR A 323 6.94 -15.21 12.30
C TYR A 323 6.15 -14.02 12.83
N GLY A 324 4.84 -14.12 13.03
CA GLY A 324 4.09 -13.11 13.78
C GLY A 324 2.72 -12.75 13.23
N LEU A 325 2.34 -13.21 12.04
CA LEU A 325 1.01 -12.97 11.49
C LEU A 325 -0.07 -13.58 12.40
N ARG A 326 -1.16 -12.84 12.69
CA ARG A 326 -2.23 -13.29 13.61
C ARG A 326 -3.63 -13.28 13.04
N GLY A 327 -3.82 -12.58 11.92
CA GLY A 327 -5.02 -12.70 11.12
C GLY A 327 -4.68 -12.53 9.64
N PHE A 328 -5.51 -13.09 8.77
CA PHE A 328 -5.36 -12.95 7.34
C PHE A 328 -6.69 -13.23 6.64
N ASN A 329 -6.81 -12.72 5.42
CA ASN A 329 -7.88 -13.04 4.49
C ASN A 329 -7.30 -13.81 3.28
N LEU A 330 -7.96 -14.90 2.88
CA LEU A 330 -7.54 -15.68 1.71
C LEU A 330 -7.98 -14.94 0.45
N TYR A 331 -7.01 -14.34 -0.25
CA TYR A 331 -7.25 -13.59 -1.48
C TYR A 331 -6.76 -14.39 -2.69
N MET A 332 -7.58 -15.05 -3.50
CA MET A 332 -9.03 -15.16 -3.36
C MET A 332 -9.46 -16.56 -2.96
N ALA A 333 -10.40 -16.61 -2.03
CA ALA A 333 -11.03 -17.85 -1.58
C ALA A 333 -11.93 -18.47 -2.66
N VAL A 334 -12.48 -17.64 -3.57
CA VAL A 334 -13.39 -18.06 -4.65
C VAL A 334 -12.83 -17.56 -5.98
N ASP A 335 -12.79 -18.44 -6.99
CA ASP A 335 -12.39 -18.07 -8.34
C ASP A 335 -13.37 -17.06 -8.93
N ARG A 336 -12.86 -16.16 -9.78
CA ARG A 336 -13.66 -15.20 -10.54
C ARG A 336 -12.99 -14.85 -11.86
N ASP A 337 -13.60 -13.95 -12.63
CA ASP A 337 -12.96 -13.40 -13.83
C ASP A 337 -11.57 -12.84 -13.50
N ARG A 338 -10.59 -13.16 -14.35
CA ARG A 338 -9.17 -12.77 -14.22
C ARG A 338 -8.46 -13.30 -12.97
N TRP A 339 -8.98 -14.37 -12.37
CA TRP A 339 -8.30 -15.11 -11.31
C TRP A 339 -8.38 -16.60 -11.53
N TYR A 340 -7.34 -17.34 -11.14
CA TYR A 340 -7.36 -18.79 -11.17
C TYR A 340 -6.66 -19.38 -9.94
N GLY A 341 -7.05 -20.60 -9.59
CA GLY A 341 -6.38 -21.38 -8.54
C GLY A 341 -6.90 -21.12 -7.14
N ALA A 342 -8.05 -20.45 -6.99
CA ALA A 342 -8.73 -20.34 -5.72
C ALA A 342 -9.22 -21.72 -5.23
N PRO A 343 -9.38 -21.94 -3.91
CA PRO A 343 -9.83 -23.21 -3.36
C PRO A 343 -11.31 -23.50 -3.61
N ILE A 344 -12.11 -22.50 -3.98
CA ILE A 344 -13.53 -22.63 -4.34
C ILE A 344 -13.68 -22.15 -5.79
N ASP A 345 -14.40 -22.89 -6.63
CA ASP A 345 -14.64 -22.49 -8.02
C ASP A 345 -15.75 -21.43 -8.16
N VAL A 346 -15.91 -20.91 -9.38
CA VAL A 346 -16.91 -19.87 -9.73
C VAL A 346 -18.37 -20.27 -9.48
N THR A 347 -18.64 -21.56 -9.24
CA THR A 347 -19.98 -22.08 -8.93
C THR A 347 -20.18 -22.39 -7.45
N GLY A 348 -19.17 -22.13 -6.61
CA GLY A 348 -19.22 -22.39 -5.17
C GLY A 348 -18.77 -23.80 -4.77
N HIS A 349 -18.29 -24.63 -5.69
CA HIS A 349 -17.80 -25.96 -5.33
C HIS A 349 -16.36 -25.90 -4.81
N ALA A 350 -16.11 -26.58 -3.70
CA ALA A 350 -14.77 -26.73 -3.15
C ALA A 350 -13.92 -27.62 -4.06
N ARG A 351 -12.73 -27.14 -4.41
CA ARG A 351 -11.70 -27.93 -5.10
C ARG A 351 -10.96 -28.83 -4.11
N HIS A 352 -10.16 -29.77 -4.62
CA HIS A 352 -9.34 -30.67 -3.79
C HIS A 352 -8.44 -29.87 -2.82
N GLU A 353 -7.87 -28.78 -3.33
CA GLU A 353 -7.02 -27.79 -2.67
C GLU A 353 -7.65 -27.20 -1.39
N ALA A 354 -8.98 -27.09 -1.33
CA ALA A 354 -9.68 -26.58 -0.14
C ALA A 354 -9.45 -27.45 1.11
N THR A 355 -9.13 -28.74 0.92
CA THR A 355 -8.92 -29.69 2.03
C THR A 355 -7.75 -29.28 2.92
N ALA A 356 -6.63 -28.87 2.30
CA ALA A 356 -5.43 -28.48 3.03
C ALA A 356 -5.64 -27.17 3.80
N TRP A 357 -6.31 -26.18 3.18
CA TRP A 357 -6.71 -24.94 3.86
C TRP A 357 -7.65 -25.20 5.04
N ARG A 358 -8.68 -26.03 4.89
CA ARG A 358 -9.60 -26.37 6.00
C ARG A 358 -8.84 -26.97 7.18
N ARG A 359 -7.91 -27.89 6.92
CA ARG A 359 -7.06 -28.48 7.97
C ARG A 359 -6.20 -27.43 8.65
N PHE A 360 -5.56 -26.55 7.89
CA PHE A 360 -4.70 -25.50 8.43
C PHE A 360 -5.50 -24.50 9.27
N LEU A 361 -6.60 -23.97 8.75
CA LEU A 361 -7.47 -23.02 9.43
C LEU A 361 -8.06 -23.61 10.73
N SER A 362 -8.54 -24.85 10.67
CA SER A 362 -9.06 -25.56 11.85
C SER A 362 -7.99 -25.76 12.92
N ALA A 363 -6.73 -26.02 12.53
CA ALA A 363 -5.62 -26.11 13.48
C ALA A 363 -5.32 -24.77 14.15
N LEU A 364 -5.35 -23.66 13.41
CA LEU A 364 -5.16 -22.30 13.97
C LEU A 364 -6.29 -21.95 14.95
N GLU A 365 -7.53 -22.24 14.59
CA GLU A 365 -8.70 -21.99 15.43
C GLU A 365 -8.66 -22.81 16.72
N THR A 366 -8.42 -24.13 16.61
CA THR A 366 -8.31 -25.04 17.75
C THR A 366 -7.20 -24.62 18.72
N ALA A 367 -6.08 -24.12 18.18
CA ALA A 367 -4.97 -23.62 18.99
C ALA A 367 -5.22 -22.24 19.60
N GLY A 368 -6.31 -21.54 19.24
CA GLY A 368 -6.55 -20.15 19.62
C GLY A 368 -5.44 -19.22 19.10
N PHE A 369 -4.89 -19.51 17.92
CA PHE A 369 -3.62 -18.95 17.44
C PHE A 369 -3.60 -17.42 17.40
N HIS A 370 -4.74 -16.79 17.08
CA HIS A 370 -4.93 -15.33 17.05
C HIS A 370 -4.63 -14.65 18.40
N ARG A 371 -4.71 -15.38 19.52
CA ARG A 371 -4.41 -14.88 20.88
C ARG A 371 -2.93 -14.97 21.25
N GLY A 372 -2.15 -15.73 20.50
CA GLY A 372 -0.74 -15.93 20.78
C GLY A 372 0.08 -14.70 20.45
N THR A 373 1.21 -14.50 21.14
CA THR A 373 2.20 -13.47 20.80
C THR A 373 3.55 -14.12 20.57
N ARG A 374 4.32 -13.60 19.60
CA ARG A 374 5.69 -14.05 19.40
C ARG A 374 6.61 -13.14 20.20
N GLN A 375 7.27 -13.69 21.21
CA GLN A 375 8.24 -12.96 22.03
C GLN A 375 9.54 -12.73 21.24
N ALA A 376 9.98 -11.48 21.15
CA ALA A 376 11.28 -11.10 20.61
C ALA A 376 12.03 -10.23 21.64
N ARG A 377 13.36 -10.31 21.65
CA ARG A 377 14.24 -9.59 22.61
C ARG A 377 15.26 -8.70 21.92
N VAL A 378 15.06 -8.48 20.63
CA VAL A 378 15.97 -7.72 19.78
C VAL A 378 15.12 -7.03 18.74
N ALA A 379 15.17 -5.70 18.71
CA ALA A 379 14.71 -4.90 17.59
C ALA A 379 15.89 -4.54 16.70
N LEU A 380 15.78 -4.90 15.43
CA LEU A 380 16.64 -4.36 14.39
C LEU A 380 15.98 -3.10 13.84
N GLN A 381 16.57 -1.93 14.09
CA GLN A 381 16.05 -0.68 13.56
C GLN A 381 16.15 -0.67 12.03
N TRP A 382 15.03 -0.37 11.37
CA TRP A 382 14.95 -0.21 9.92
C TRP A 382 15.05 1.29 9.58
N PRO A 383 16.19 1.75 9.03
CA PRO A 383 16.45 3.17 8.85
C PRO A 383 15.71 3.73 7.63
N ARG A 384 14.58 4.39 7.86
CA ARG A 384 13.70 4.95 6.81
C ARG A 384 14.45 5.93 5.90
N GLU A 385 15.34 6.77 6.44
CA GLU A 385 16.11 7.73 5.66
C GLU A 385 17.05 7.04 4.65
N TYR A 386 17.63 5.90 5.01
CA TYR A 386 18.49 5.14 4.10
C TYR A 386 17.67 4.40 3.05
N GLN A 387 16.46 3.95 3.39
CA GLN A 387 15.50 3.42 2.43
C GLN A 387 15.09 4.50 1.41
N ARG A 388 14.74 5.72 1.86
CA ARG A 388 14.44 6.87 1.00
C ARG A 388 15.62 7.22 0.09
N LEU A 389 16.84 7.18 0.62
CA LEU A 389 18.06 7.40 -0.17
C LEU A 389 18.26 6.31 -1.24
N SER A 390 18.04 5.04 -0.89
CA SER A 390 18.10 3.93 -1.83
C SER A 390 17.12 4.17 -2.99
N ARG A 391 15.87 4.52 -2.68
CA ARG A 391 14.86 4.88 -3.68
C ARG A 391 15.28 6.07 -4.55
N ALA A 392 15.78 7.15 -3.94
CA ALA A 392 16.22 8.35 -4.67
C ALA A 392 17.41 8.07 -5.62
N THR A 393 18.24 7.08 -5.30
CA THR A 393 19.41 6.67 -6.08
C THR A 393 19.15 5.52 -7.05
N HIS A 394 17.90 5.08 -7.18
CA HIS A 394 17.54 3.99 -8.09
C HIS A 394 17.76 4.35 -9.55
N LEU A 395 18.39 3.44 -10.31
CA LEU A 395 18.81 3.69 -11.69
C LEU A 395 17.70 3.44 -12.72
N LEU A 396 16.70 2.62 -12.41
CA LEU A 396 15.63 2.27 -13.34
C LEU A 396 14.32 2.96 -12.97
N GLY A 397 13.97 4.04 -13.68
CA GLY A 397 12.73 4.78 -13.42
C GLY A 397 11.44 4.02 -13.74
N THR A 398 11.47 3.09 -14.72
CA THR A 398 10.29 2.33 -15.16
C THR A 398 10.04 1.06 -14.36
N VAL A 399 11.09 0.47 -13.79
CA VAL A 399 11.02 -0.70 -12.90
C VAL A 399 11.50 -0.24 -11.54
N SER A 400 10.55 0.22 -10.71
CA SER A 400 10.88 0.79 -9.40
C SER A 400 11.45 -0.27 -8.45
N ASN A 401 12.07 0.19 -7.35
CA ASN A 401 12.57 -0.67 -6.27
C ASN A 401 11.47 -1.61 -5.75
N ALA A 402 10.23 -1.12 -5.63
CA ALA A 402 9.10 -1.92 -5.18
C ALA A 402 8.81 -3.08 -6.14
N VAL A 403 8.79 -2.81 -7.46
CA VAL A 403 8.57 -3.84 -8.48
C VAL A 403 9.71 -4.87 -8.47
N LEU A 404 10.98 -4.42 -8.34
CA LEU A 404 12.12 -5.34 -8.26
C LEU A 404 12.05 -6.25 -7.05
N GLU A 405 11.72 -5.71 -5.88
CA GLU A 405 11.55 -6.50 -4.67
C GLU A 405 10.39 -7.48 -4.78
N ALA A 406 9.26 -7.06 -5.40
CA ALA A 406 8.10 -7.91 -5.62
C ALA A 406 8.39 -9.12 -6.53
N ILE A 407 9.35 -9.02 -7.45
CA ILE A 407 9.75 -10.13 -8.34
C ILE A 407 10.97 -10.92 -7.83
N GLY A 408 11.35 -10.73 -6.57
CA GLY A 408 12.39 -11.51 -5.88
C GLY A 408 13.76 -10.84 -5.77
N GLY A 409 13.89 -9.57 -6.17
CA GLY A 409 15.06 -8.75 -5.95
C GLY A 409 15.11 -8.15 -4.54
N THR A 410 15.92 -7.09 -4.36
CA THR A 410 16.00 -6.32 -3.11
C THR A 410 15.70 -4.85 -3.35
N PRO A 411 15.24 -4.09 -2.34
CA PRO A 411 14.93 -2.67 -2.51
C PRO A 411 16.16 -1.80 -2.75
N VAL A 412 17.38 -2.33 -2.56
CA VAL A 412 18.64 -1.61 -2.84
C VAL A 412 19.28 -2.03 -4.17
N GLU A 413 18.71 -3.02 -4.85
CA GLU A 413 19.22 -3.48 -6.13
C GLU A 413 19.08 -2.39 -7.20
N LEU A 414 20.10 -2.25 -8.05
CA LEU A 414 20.20 -1.19 -9.06
C LEU A 414 20.14 0.24 -8.50
N CYS A 415 20.44 0.43 -7.21
CA CYS A 415 20.76 1.74 -6.66
C CYS A 415 22.21 2.11 -6.95
N ARG A 416 22.50 3.41 -7.06
CA ARG A 416 23.89 3.89 -7.18
C ARG A 416 24.75 3.40 -6.01
N ALA A 417 26.03 3.16 -6.29
CA ALA A 417 27.01 2.69 -5.32
C ALA A 417 28.11 3.73 -5.05
N ASP A 418 27.80 5.02 -5.21
CA ASP A 418 28.67 6.11 -4.77
C ASP A 418 28.46 6.42 -3.28
N ALA A 419 29.54 6.82 -2.61
CA ALA A 419 29.53 6.99 -1.16
C ALA A 419 28.71 8.21 -0.68
N LEU A 420 28.42 9.19 -1.56
CA LEU A 420 27.64 10.39 -1.24
C LEU A 420 28.07 11.13 0.05
N GLY A 421 29.38 11.12 0.37
CA GLY A 421 29.93 11.76 1.57
C GLY A 421 30.00 10.84 2.81
N PHE A 422 29.50 9.61 2.73
CA PHE A 422 29.68 8.58 3.75
C PHE A 422 31.01 7.81 3.55
N SER A 423 31.38 6.98 4.54
CA SER A 423 32.58 6.13 4.47
C SER A 423 32.46 4.96 3.47
N GLN A 424 31.23 4.59 3.12
CA GLN A 424 30.87 3.53 2.18
C GLN A 424 29.52 3.90 1.52
N PRO A 425 29.13 3.25 0.41
CA PRO A 425 27.82 3.45 -0.21
C PRO A 425 26.69 3.01 0.73
N ILE A 426 26.22 3.94 1.57
CA ILE A 426 25.29 3.64 2.65
C ILE A 426 24.00 3.02 2.11
N GLN A 427 23.58 3.40 0.90
CA GLN A 427 22.41 2.93 0.15
C GLN A 427 22.34 1.40 0.02
N HIS A 428 23.49 0.74 -0.03
CA HIS A 428 23.59 -0.73 -0.04
C HIS A 428 23.98 -1.26 1.34
N ALA A 429 24.92 -0.58 2.00
CA ALA A 429 25.52 -1.06 3.23
C ALA A 429 24.52 -1.27 4.37
N TRP A 430 23.51 -0.40 4.50
CA TRP A 430 22.48 -0.52 5.54
C TRP A 430 21.70 -1.84 5.42
N TRP A 431 21.36 -2.21 4.18
CA TRP A 431 20.61 -3.42 3.87
C TRP A 431 21.43 -4.67 4.15
N ASP A 432 22.68 -4.67 3.68
CA ASP A 432 23.59 -5.80 3.88
C ASP A 432 23.92 -6.00 5.36
N GLU A 433 24.07 -4.92 6.13
CA GLU A 433 24.32 -4.99 7.57
C GLU A 433 23.12 -5.55 8.34
N LEU A 434 21.91 -5.07 8.03
CA LEU A 434 20.68 -5.63 8.59
C LEU A 434 20.51 -7.11 8.24
N ALA A 435 20.79 -7.49 6.99
CA ALA A 435 20.73 -8.88 6.54
C ALA A 435 21.75 -9.76 7.29
N ARG A 436 23.00 -9.29 7.46
CA ARG A 436 24.03 -9.99 8.25
C ARG A 436 23.62 -10.17 9.70
N MET A 437 23.11 -9.12 10.35
CA MET A 437 22.68 -9.19 11.75
C MET A 437 21.50 -10.15 11.93
N ALA A 438 20.49 -10.04 11.05
CA ALA A 438 19.34 -10.93 11.04
C ALA A 438 19.72 -12.41 10.82
N ALA A 439 20.69 -12.67 9.94
CA ALA A 439 21.23 -14.01 9.71
C ALA A 439 21.96 -14.55 10.95
N ALA A 440 22.78 -13.72 11.61
CA ALA A 440 23.48 -14.09 12.85
C ALA A 440 22.49 -14.40 13.98
N LEU A 441 21.47 -13.57 14.18
CA LEU A 441 20.42 -13.80 15.18
C LEU A 441 19.62 -15.08 14.88
N THR A 442 19.33 -15.33 13.59
CA THR A 442 18.67 -16.57 13.16
C THR A 442 19.53 -17.79 13.47
N ALA A 443 20.83 -17.75 13.15
CA ALA A 443 21.75 -18.85 13.42
C ALA A 443 21.92 -19.10 14.94
N ALA A 444 21.91 -18.04 15.74
CA ALA A 444 21.94 -18.09 17.20
C ALA A 444 20.58 -18.45 17.85
N GLN A 445 19.53 -18.65 17.05
CA GLN A 445 18.16 -18.89 17.51
C GLN A 445 17.61 -17.81 18.45
N VAL A 446 18.05 -16.56 18.28
CA VAL A 446 17.57 -15.40 19.05
C VAL A 446 16.38 -14.78 18.31
N PRO A 447 15.17 -14.77 18.90
CA PRO A 447 14.02 -14.11 18.28
C PRO A 447 14.19 -12.59 18.22
N TYR A 448 14.04 -12.04 17.02
CA TYR A 448 14.10 -10.61 16.74
C TYR A 448 12.89 -10.16 15.91
N VAL A 449 12.75 -8.84 15.74
CA VAL A 449 11.84 -8.16 14.79
C VAL A 449 12.59 -7.03 14.07
N TYR A 450 11.98 -6.46 13.03
CA TYR A 450 12.42 -5.17 12.49
C TYR A 450 11.45 -4.08 12.96
N VAL A 451 11.97 -2.94 13.41
CA VAL A 451 11.15 -1.80 13.83
C VAL A 451 11.56 -0.60 12.98
N ASP A 452 10.59 0.01 12.31
CA ASP A 452 10.82 1.22 11.54
C ASP A 452 11.38 2.36 12.39
N SER A 453 12.34 3.13 11.87
CA SER A 453 12.90 4.28 12.58
C SER A 453 11.89 5.39 12.81
N GLU A 454 10.79 5.44 12.04
CA GLU A 454 9.68 6.37 12.23
C GLU A 454 8.51 5.77 13.03
N ALA A 455 8.61 4.52 13.50
CA ALA A 455 7.62 3.97 14.41
C ALA A 455 7.65 4.70 15.77
N PRO A 456 6.51 4.79 16.48
CA PRO A 456 6.46 5.36 17.83
C PRO A 456 7.47 4.70 18.77
N ILE A 457 8.08 5.47 19.69
CA ILE A 457 9.16 4.98 20.56
C ILE A 457 8.72 3.80 21.43
N GLU A 458 7.43 3.72 21.76
CA GLU A 458 6.79 2.64 22.51
C GLU A 458 6.96 1.28 21.82
N ARG A 459 7.16 1.28 20.48
CA ARG A 459 7.48 0.06 19.74
C ARG A 459 8.85 -0.49 20.09
N TYR A 460 9.79 0.31 20.59
CA TYR A 460 11.12 -0.15 20.99
C TYR A 460 11.18 -0.63 22.45
N GLU A 461 10.24 -0.22 23.31
CA GLU A 461 10.29 -0.48 24.75
C GLU A 461 10.18 -1.96 25.15
N GLY A 462 9.77 -2.83 24.22
CA GLY A 462 9.55 -4.25 24.46
C GLY A 462 10.70 -5.20 24.09
N TYR A 463 11.87 -4.68 23.69
CA TYR A 463 12.94 -5.49 23.10
C TYR A 463 14.25 -5.50 23.88
#